data_AF-A0A8X6VNV2-F1
#
_entry.id   AF-A0A8X6VNV2-F1
#
_cell.length_a   1.000
_cell.length_b   1.000
_cell.length_c   1.000
_cell.angle_alpha   90.00
_cell.angle_beta   90.00
_cell.angle_gamma   90.00
#
_symmetry.space_group_name_H-M   'P 1'
#
loop_
_entity.id
_entity.type
_entity.pdbx_description
1 polymer ?
#
loop_
_entity_poly.entity_id
_entity_poly.type
_entity_poly.pdbx_seq_one_letter_code
_entity_poly.pdbx_strand_id
1 'polypeptide(L)'
;MVILPPSFVNSARYLHEYAQDAFTYVRNYGRPDLFITMTCNPAWPEIPRELIPGQNSTDRHDLTARVFKVKIQTLVALLTKGKIFGDMKSFMYSIEWQKRGLPHVHLLLWLMEKLRPNQIVEIISVEIPNLETDRKLYDTVTKTMIHGPCGALNPSPCMKEGNVPKSSDQAIFNIRQQGNVNIDPRDEVQTFRAGRYVSSNEATWRILGLPLHERHPTVIHLAVHLPNGERIYFTENNFRERMATPPKTTLTAFFQHCQNDAFAKTLLYVDVPRYYTRNVSLKEWKRRVQGTHVNGWPVDGQEFETFRQVCEKLGLLEDDNHWDATMEEAVLCRSPSQIRELFAILICTCGLFNPLQLWDKYKVALSEDILHRFEKIDQVSTMIYA
;
A
#
# COMPACT_ATOMS: atom_id res chain seq x y z
N MET A 1 -9.86 -29.02 13.47
CA MET A 1 -9.64 -27.60 13.82
C MET A 1 -9.15 -26.90 12.57
N VAL A 2 -9.94 -25.98 12.02
CA VAL A 2 -9.61 -25.23 10.81
C VAL A 2 -9.11 -23.86 11.26
N ILE A 3 -7.91 -23.50 10.81
CA ILE A 3 -7.16 -22.38 11.38
C ILE A 3 -6.77 -21.43 10.22
N LEU A 4 -7.14 -20.14 10.27
CA LEU A 4 -6.70 -19.08 9.34
C LEU A 4 -5.24 -18.60 9.53
N PRO A 5 -4.34 -18.80 8.56
CA PRO A 5 -2.93 -18.51 8.74
C PRO A 5 -2.64 -17.03 9.07
N PRO A 6 -1.46 -16.72 9.65
CA PRO A 6 -1.04 -15.33 9.90
C PRO A 6 -0.88 -14.51 8.61
N SER A 7 -0.69 -15.17 7.45
CA SER A 7 -0.70 -14.50 6.14
C SER A 7 -2.08 -13.96 5.74
N PHE A 8 -3.15 -14.37 6.43
CA PHE A 8 -4.49 -13.88 6.17
C PHE A 8 -4.78 -12.62 6.97
N VAL A 9 -4.93 -11.49 6.27
CA VAL A 9 -5.10 -10.16 6.87
C VAL A 9 -6.29 -10.09 7.84
N ASN A 10 -6.01 -9.61 9.05
CA ASN A 10 -6.87 -9.56 10.25
C ASN A 10 -7.29 -10.92 10.83
N SER A 11 -6.69 -12.04 10.44
CA SER A 11 -6.86 -13.28 11.21
C SER A 11 -6.37 -13.09 12.65
N ALA A 12 -6.85 -13.93 13.58
CA ALA A 12 -6.42 -13.86 14.97
C ALA A 12 -4.89 -13.91 15.10
N ARG A 13 -4.24 -14.74 14.27
CA ARG A 13 -2.78 -14.87 14.23
C ARG A 13 -2.09 -13.69 13.56
N TYR A 14 -2.65 -13.12 12.50
CA TYR A 14 -2.14 -11.89 11.90
C TYR A 14 -2.09 -10.75 12.92
N LEU A 15 -3.20 -10.53 13.65
CA LEU A 15 -3.28 -9.49 14.68
C LEU A 15 -2.34 -9.78 15.85
N HIS A 16 -2.23 -11.06 16.25
CA HIS A 16 -1.29 -11.47 17.28
C HIS A 16 0.16 -11.20 16.90
N GLU A 17 0.59 -11.60 15.69
CA GLU A 17 1.95 -11.33 15.20
C GLU A 17 2.22 -9.83 15.13
N TYR A 18 1.27 -9.03 14.63
CA TYR A 18 1.42 -7.58 14.59
C TYR A 18 1.56 -6.94 15.97
N ALA A 19 0.81 -7.43 16.96
CA ALA A 19 0.95 -6.99 18.35
C ALA A 19 2.33 -7.37 18.92
N GLN A 20 2.82 -8.58 18.66
CA GLN A 20 4.17 -9.00 19.06
C GLN A 20 5.25 -8.16 18.39
N ASP A 21 5.05 -7.79 17.13
CA ASP A 21 5.94 -6.88 16.41
C ASP A 21 6.01 -5.53 17.12
N ALA A 22 4.85 -4.92 17.46
CA ALA A 22 4.82 -3.66 18.20
C ALA A 22 5.51 -3.77 19.57
N PHE A 23 5.30 -4.86 20.31
CA PHE A 23 6.00 -5.10 21.57
C PHE A 23 7.51 -5.26 21.39
N THR A 24 7.96 -5.79 20.26
CA THR A 24 9.40 -5.88 19.94
C THR A 24 10.02 -4.48 19.82
N TYR A 25 9.33 -3.51 19.23
CA TYR A 25 9.81 -2.13 19.19
C TYR A 25 9.85 -1.52 20.58
N VAL A 26 8.79 -1.68 21.36
CA VAL A 26 8.72 -1.14 22.73
C VAL A 26 9.80 -1.74 23.62
N ARG A 27 10.08 -3.04 23.47
CA ARG A 27 11.14 -3.73 24.21
C ARG A 27 12.54 -3.23 23.86
N ASN A 28 12.81 -2.95 22.59
CA ASN A 28 14.14 -2.54 22.13
C ASN A 28 14.40 -1.02 22.23
N TYR A 29 13.35 -0.21 22.05
CA TYR A 29 13.48 1.25 21.93
C TYR A 29 12.73 2.01 23.04
N GLY A 30 12.00 1.32 23.91
CA GLY A 30 11.15 1.91 24.94
C GLY A 30 9.83 2.45 24.38
N ARG A 31 9.17 3.34 25.12
CA ARG A 31 7.95 4.01 24.64
C ARG A 31 8.24 4.88 23.40
N PRO A 32 7.29 4.98 22.44
CA PRO A 32 7.40 5.90 21.31
C PRO A 32 7.45 7.35 21.81
N ASP A 33 8.15 8.20 21.06
CA ASP A 33 8.35 9.61 21.39
C ASP A 33 7.24 10.49 20.80
N LEU A 34 6.72 10.13 19.62
CA LEU A 34 5.61 10.81 18.97
C LEU A 34 4.55 9.81 18.51
N PHE A 35 3.29 10.25 18.61
CA PHE A 35 2.13 9.59 18.04
C PHE A 35 1.44 10.56 17.09
N ILE A 36 1.46 10.23 15.81
CA ILE A 36 0.91 11.07 14.74
C ILE A 36 -0.25 10.32 14.12
N THR A 37 -1.36 11.03 13.91
CA THR A 37 -2.50 10.50 13.19
C THR A 37 -2.78 11.33 11.95
N MET A 38 -3.22 10.67 10.88
CA MET A 38 -3.66 11.36 9.67
C MET A 38 -4.89 10.66 9.11
N THR A 39 -5.96 11.43 8.91
CA THR A 39 -7.18 10.97 8.25
C THR A 39 -7.16 11.41 6.79
N CYS A 40 -7.63 10.54 5.90
CA CYS A 40 -7.84 10.93 4.51
C CYS A 40 -8.78 12.14 4.43
N ASN A 41 -8.38 13.15 3.66
CA ASN A 41 -9.23 14.31 3.38
C ASN A 41 -9.78 14.20 1.96
N PRO A 42 -11.09 13.96 1.78
CA PRO A 42 -11.69 13.87 0.45
C PRO A 42 -11.61 15.17 -0.37
N ALA A 43 -11.35 16.31 0.29
CA ALA A 43 -11.17 17.60 -0.36
C ALA A 43 -9.73 17.85 -0.85
N TRP A 44 -8.81 16.90 -0.72
CA TRP A 44 -7.49 16.99 -1.34
C TRP A 44 -7.62 17.14 -2.85
N PRO A 45 -6.94 18.10 -3.49
CA PRO A 45 -7.20 18.52 -4.87
C PRO A 45 -6.99 17.41 -5.91
N GLU A 46 -6.21 16.39 -5.58
CA GLU A 46 -6.01 15.20 -6.42
C GLU A 46 -7.29 14.36 -6.57
N ILE A 47 -8.21 14.41 -5.61
CA ILE A 47 -9.46 13.64 -5.66
C ILE A 47 -10.49 14.31 -6.59
N PRO A 48 -10.97 15.55 -6.33
CA PRO A 48 -12.02 16.17 -7.15
C PRO A 48 -11.58 16.47 -8.57
N ARG A 49 -10.27 16.59 -8.83
CA ARG A 49 -9.73 16.73 -10.20
C ARG A 49 -10.03 15.52 -11.07
N GLU A 50 -10.08 14.33 -10.47
CA GLU A 50 -10.30 13.05 -11.16
C GLU A 50 -11.76 12.56 -11.05
N LEU A 51 -12.65 13.38 -10.46
CA LEU A 51 -14.09 13.10 -10.44
C LEU A 51 -14.74 13.63 -11.71
N ILE A 52 -15.58 12.80 -12.32
CA ILE A 52 -16.44 13.23 -13.44
C ILE A 52 -17.69 13.97 -12.93
N PRO A 53 -18.36 14.77 -13.77
CA PRO A 53 -19.58 15.49 -13.37
C PRO A 53 -20.63 14.56 -12.74
N GLY A 54 -21.13 14.94 -11.57
CA GLY A 54 -22.11 14.16 -10.81
C GLY A 54 -21.52 13.14 -9.83
N GLN A 55 -20.22 12.83 -9.89
CA GLN A 55 -19.54 12.02 -8.88
C GLN A 55 -19.09 12.84 -7.67
N ASN A 56 -19.05 12.18 -6.53
CA ASN A 56 -18.41 12.66 -5.31
C ASN A 56 -17.33 11.67 -4.84
N SER A 57 -16.53 12.07 -3.85
CA SER A 57 -15.42 11.26 -3.34
C SER A 57 -15.84 9.92 -2.73
N THR A 58 -17.09 9.80 -2.27
CA THR A 58 -17.62 8.54 -1.73
C THR A 58 -17.99 7.55 -2.83
N ASP A 59 -18.12 7.99 -4.07
CA ASP A 59 -18.34 7.10 -5.23
C ASP A 59 -17.01 6.51 -5.74
N ARG A 60 -15.87 7.14 -5.40
CA ARG A 60 -14.52 6.79 -5.89
C ARG A 60 -13.56 6.47 -4.76
N HIS A 61 -13.84 5.37 -4.07
CA HIS A 61 -12.99 4.83 -3.01
C HIS A 61 -11.58 4.44 -3.49
N ASP A 62 -11.43 4.12 -4.77
CA ASP A 62 -10.15 3.83 -5.40
C ASP A 62 -9.24 5.06 -5.43
N LEU A 63 -9.79 6.23 -5.78
CA LEU A 63 -9.07 7.50 -5.74
C LEU A 63 -8.69 7.85 -4.30
N THR A 64 -9.64 7.73 -3.38
CA THR A 64 -9.43 8.00 -1.94
C THR A 64 -8.29 7.13 -1.40
N ALA A 65 -8.29 5.83 -1.68
CA ALA A 65 -7.25 4.90 -1.26
C ALA A 65 -5.87 5.22 -1.86
N ARG A 66 -5.80 5.46 -3.18
CA ARG A 66 -4.55 5.77 -3.89
C ARG A 66 -3.93 7.07 -3.41
N VAL A 67 -4.72 8.15 -3.36
CA VAL A 67 -4.26 9.46 -2.89
C VAL A 67 -3.81 9.35 -1.43
N PHE A 68 -4.57 8.67 -0.56
CA PHE A 68 -4.16 8.48 0.83
C PHE A 68 -2.84 7.72 0.96
N LYS A 69 -2.62 6.65 0.18
CA LYS A 69 -1.34 5.91 0.20
C LYS A 69 -0.17 6.81 -0.20
N VAL A 70 -0.32 7.61 -1.25
CA VAL A 70 0.72 8.58 -1.68
C VAL A 70 0.98 9.60 -0.57
N LYS A 71 -0.06 10.14 0.08
CA LYS A 71 0.11 11.10 1.19
C LYS A 71 0.83 10.46 2.39
N ILE A 72 0.56 9.20 2.73
CA ILE A 72 1.29 8.47 3.78
C ILE A 72 2.77 8.33 3.41
N GLN A 73 3.07 7.93 2.18
CA GLN A 73 4.46 7.77 1.72
C GLN A 73 5.22 9.10 1.78
N THR A 74 4.58 10.20 1.35
CA THR A 74 5.15 11.54 1.45
C THR A 74 5.37 11.95 2.90
N LEU A 75 4.41 11.68 3.80
CA LEU A 75 4.55 11.97 5.24
C LEU A 75 5.71 11.17 5.85
N VAL A 76 5.80 9.88 5.58
CA VAL A 76 6.90 9.03 6.07
C VAL A 76 8.25 9.50 5.50
N ALA A 77 8.32 9.89 4.22
CA ALA A 77 9.53 10.43 3.63
C ALA A 77 9.94 11.77 4.27
N LEU A 78 8.98 12.66 4.55
CA LEU A 78 9.24 13.92 5.25
C LEU A 78 9.79 13.68 6.66
N LEU A 79 9.21 12.73 7.40
CA LEU A 79 9.63 12.40 8.76
C LEU A 79 11.01 11.73 8.77
N THR A 80 11.27 10.80 7.86
CA THR A 80 12.49 9.96 7.85
C THR A 80 13.66 10.60 7.09
N LYS A 81 13.42 11.14 5.90
CA LYS A 81 14.46 11.74 5.04
C LYS A 81 14.56 13.25 5.24
N GLY A 82 13.41 13.91 5.41
CA GLY A 82 13.36 15.34 5.72
C GLY A 82 13.79 15.66 7.17
N LYS A 83 13.78 14.66 8.06
CA LYS A 83 14.25 14.75 9.46
C LYS A 83 13.65 15.94 10.21
N ILE A 84 12.37 16.24 9.98
CA ILE A 84 11.71 17.41 10.58
C ILE A 84 11.68 17.39 12.12
N PHE A 85 11.83 16.21 12.73
CA PHE A 85 11.97 16.01 14.18
C PHE A 85 13.35 15.44 14.56
N GLY A 86 14.34 15.57 13.67
CA GLY A 86 15.65 14.96 13.81
C GLY A 86 15.75 13.53 13.26
N ASP A 87 16.88 12.88 13.56
CA ASP A 87 17.13 11.50 13.14
C ASP A 87 16.21 10.50 13.84
N MET A 88 15.84 9.44 13.12
CA MET A 88 14.86 8.46 13.58
C MET A 88 15.52 7.12 13.85
N LYS A 89 15.23 6.51 15.01
CA LYS A 89 15.63 5.13 15.33
C LYS A 89 14.76 4.14 14.59
N SER A 90 13.45 4.38 14.61
CA SER A 90 12.46 3.45 14.09
C SER A 90 11.09 4.12 13.95
N PHE A 91 10.25 3.57 13.08
CA PHE A 91 8.83 3.92 13.00
C PHE A 91 7.98 2.70 12.73
N MET A 92 6.70 2.79 13.06
CA MET A 92 5.69 1.87 12.56
C MET A 92 4.35 2.56 12.43
N TYR A 93 3.54 2.14 11.47
CA TYR A 93 2.17 2.60 11.37
C TYR A 93 1.18 1.49 11.07
N SER A 94 -0.08 1.74 11.45
CA SER A 94 -1.24 0.95 11.05
C SER A 94 -2.32 1.82 10.43
N ILE A 95 -2.93 1.31 9.37
CA ILE A 95 -4.08 1.91 8.71
C ILE A 95 -5.35 1.22 9.19
N GLU A 96 -6.34 2.03 9.57
CA GLU A 96 -7.66 1.61 9.99
C GLU A 96 -8.74 2.48 9.33
N TRP A 97 -9.99 2.06 9.48
CA TRP A 97 -11.15 2.81 9.00
C TRP A 97 -12.03 3.18 10.19
N GLN A 98 -12.11 4.48 10.50
CA GLN A 98 -12.96 4.99 11.58
C GLN A 98 -14.45 4.90 11.18
N LYS A 99 -15.39 5.18 12.12
CA LYS A 99 -16.85 5.07 11.91
C LYS A 99 -17.41 5.74 10.64
N ARG A 100 -16.72 6.72 10.08
CA ARG A 100 -17.10 7.41 8.82
C ARG A 100 -16.55 6.74 7.56
N GLY A 101 -15.84 5.63 7.70
CA GLY A 101 -15.34 4.80 6.62
C GLY A 101 -14.17 5.37 5.84
N LEU A 102 -13.54 6.48 6.26
CA LEU A 102 -12.35 6.99 5.61
C LEU A 102 -11.08 6.33 6.17
N PRO A 103 -10.05 6.09 5.32
CA PRO A 103 -8.76 5.61 5.78
C PRO A 103 -8.15 6.58 6.80
N HIS A 104 -7.58 6.01 7.86
CA HIS A 104 -6.91 6.71 8.94
C HIS A 104 -5.62 5.96 9.28
N VAL A 105 -4.53 6.68 9.50
CA VAL A 105 -3.25 6.09 9.88
C VAL A 105 -2.88 6.50 11.29
N HIS A 106 -2.44 5.53 12.08
CA HIS A 106 -1.79 5.70 13.37
C HIS A 106 -0.30 5.43 13.21
N LEU A 107 0.54 6.44 13.42
CA LEU A 107 1.99 6.39 13.23
C LEU A 107 2.71 6.61 14.55
N LEU A 108 3.57 5.66 14.93
CA LEU A 108 4.43 5.71 16.10
C LEU A 108 5.88 5.96 15.66
N LEU A 109 6.54 6.92 16.30
CA LEU A 109 7.93 7.29 15.99
C LEU A 109 8.83 7.15 17.22
N TRP A 110 10.05 6.68 17.00
CA TRP A 110 11.15 6.70 17.97
C TRP A 110 12.30 7.52 17.41
N LEU A 111 12.69 8.56 18.12
CA LEU A 111 13.72 9.50 17.69
C LEU A 111 15.09 9.07 18.24
N MET A 112 16.16 9.42 17.51
CA MET A 112 17.54 9.28 17.98
C MET A 112 17.73 10.11 19.25
N GLU A 113 17.34 11.38 19.18
CA GLU A 113 17.30 12.32 20.28
C GLU A 113 15.84 12.57 20.69
N LYS A 114 15.53 12.33 21.96
CA LYS A 114 14.16 12.49 22.46
C LYS A 114 13.81 13.97 22.61
N LEU A 115 12.59 14.33 22.24
CA LEU A 115 12.06 15.66 22.50
C LEU A 115 11.91 15.88 24.00
N ARG A 116 12.49 16.98 24.49
CA ARG A 116 12.32 17.43 25.86
C ARG A 116 11.03 18.26 25.97
N PRO A 117 10.37 18.29 27.15
CA PRO A 117 9.12 19.04 27.32
C PRO A 117 9.19 20.52 26.89
N ASN A 118 10.34 21.18 27.11
CA ASN A 118 10.56 22.57 26.71
C ASN A 118 10.67 22.77 25.18
N GLN A 119 10.97 21.72 24.41
CA GLN A 119 11.04 21.77 22.94
C GLN A 119 9.67 21.54 22.29
N ILE A 120 8.67 21.03 23.03
CA ILE A 120 7.35 20.74 22.47
C ILE A 120 6.67 22.01 21.94
N VAL A 121 6.86 23.14 22.62
CA VAL A 121 6.26 24.44 22.24
C VAL A 121 6.81 24.95 20.91
N GLU A 122 8.05 24.60 20.55
CA GLU A 122 8.66 24.98 19.28
C GLU A 122 8.12 24.14 18.11
N ILE A 123 7.55 22.97 18.41
CA ILE A 123 7.17 21.96 17.42
C ILE A 123 5.65 21.91 17.20
N ILE A 124 4.88 22.13 18.27
CA ILE A 124 3.42 22.09 18.25
C ILE A 124 2.91 23.47 18.64
N SER A 125 2.29 24.15 17.67
CA SER A 125 1.56 25.39 17.91
C SER A 125 0.06 25.15 17.75
N VAL A 126 -0.72 25.72 18.67
CA VAL A 126 -2.19 25.75 18.64
C VAL A 126 -2.65 27.20 18.47
N GLU A 127 -2.13 27.84 17.43
CA GLU A 127 -2.47 29.21 17.08
C GLU A 127 -3.22 29.24 15.75
N ILE A 128 -4.14 30.19 15.63
CA ILE A 128 -4.73 30.53 14.34
C ILE A 128 -3.68 31.40 13.62
N PRO A 129 -3.13 30.97 12.47
CA PRO A 129 -2.14 31.74 11.73
C PRO A 129 -2.66 33.13 11.37
N ASN A 130 -1.80 34.10 11.09
CA ASN A 130 -2.29 35.41 10.68
C ASN A 130 -2.73 35.39 9.20
N LEU A 131 -3.93 35.93 8.93
CA LEU A 131 -4.56 35.96 7.62
C LEU A 131 -3.74 36.69 6.55
N GLU A 132 -3.04 37.75 6.95
CA GLU A 132 -2.27 38.64 6.09
C GLU A 132 -0.86 38.08 5.83
N THR A 133 -0.23 37.47 6.84
CA THR A 133 1.16 36.97 6.70
C THR A 133 1.25 35.55 6.18
N ASP A 134 0.31 34.67 6.54
CA ASP A 134 0.29 33.28 6.07
C ASP A 134 -1.15 32.81 5.82
N ARG A 135 -1.73 33.36 4.74
CA ARG A 135 -3.07 33.02 4.30
C ARG A 135 -3.26 31.53 4.06
N LYS A 136 -2.24 30.83 3.56
CA LYS A 136 -2.32 29.41 3.21
C LYS A 136 -2.42 28.54 4.46
N LEU A 137 -1.61 28.80 5.48
CA LEU A 137 -1.69 28.09 6.74
C LEU A 137 -2.98 28.46 7.47
N TYR A 138 -3.38 29.74 7.47
CA TYR A 138 -4.66 30.18 8.03
C TYR A 138 -5.84 29.41 7.44
N ASP A 139 -5.95 29.37 6.12
CA ASP A 139 -7.01 28.66 5.41
C ASP A 139 -6.98 27.15 5.72
N THR A 140 -5.79 26.57 5.88
CA THR A 140 -5.63 25.15 6.21
C THR A 140 -6.11 24.86 7.63
N VAL A 141 -5.62 25.59 8.63
CA VAL A 141 -5.97 25.41 10.05
C VAL A 141 -7.46 25.66 10.27
N THR A 142 -8.00 26.75 9.73
CA THR A 142 -9.43 27.08 9.90
C THR A 142 -10.37 26.09 9.24
N LYS A 143 -9.97 25.46 8.12
CA LYS A 143 -10.80 24.43 7.45
C LYS A 143 -10.67 23.04 8.06
N THR A 144 -9.51 22.69 8.63
CA THR A 144 -9.21 21.29 8.99
C THR A 144 -9.10 21.04 10.49
N MET A 145 -8.74 22.06 11.28
CA MET A 145 -8.51 21.94 12.73
C MET A 145 -9.58 22.64 13.57
N ILE A 146 -10.41 23.47 12.95
CA ILE A 146 -11.48 24.22 13.61
C ILE A 146 -12.80 23.78 12.99
N HIS A 147 -13.76 23.36 13.82
CA HIS A 147 -15.13 23.19 13.34
C HIS A 147 -15.85 24.55 13.30
N GLY A 148 -16.72 24.75 12.31
CA GLY A 148 -17.61 25.91 12.29
C GLY A 148 -18.55 25.93 13.52
N PRO A 149 -19.22 27.06 13.79
CA PRO A 149 -20.20 27.13 14.88
C PRO A 149 -21.26 26.04 14.68
N CYS A 150 -21.41 25.15 15.66
CA CYS A 150 -22.41 24.09 15.65
C CYS A 150 -23.38 24.27 16.83
N GLY A 151 -24.66 23.95 16.62
CA GLY A 151 -25.69 24.16 17.64
C GLY A 151 -27.09 24.13 17.06
N ALA A 152 -28.08 24.59 17.82
CA ALA A 152 -29.47 24.69 17.35
C ALA A 152 -29.61 25.51 16.05
N LEU A 153 -28.75 26.51 15.85
CA LEU A 153 -28.74 27.38 14.67
C LEU A 153 -27.95 26.81 13.48
N ASN A 154 -27.06 25.85 13.72
CA ASN A 154 -26.28 25.21 12.66
C ASN A 154 -26.17 23.70 12.94
N PRO A 155 -27.16 22.91 12.50
CA PRO A 155 -27.20 21.46 12.67
C PRO A 155 -26.01 20.82 11.94
N SER A 156 -24.94 20.57 12.67
CA SER A 156 -23.72 19.99 12.13
C SER A 156 -23.65 18.49 12.42
N PRO A 157 -22.95 17.67 11.60
CA PRO A 157 -22.81 16.23 11.82
C PRO A 157 -22.16 15.80 13.15
N CYS A 158 -21.59 16.75 13.89
CA CYS A 158 -21.08 16.54 15.25
C CYS A 158 -22.17 16.61 16.34
N MET A 159 -23.40 17.02 16.01
CA MET A 159 -24.53 17.10 16.94
C MET A 159 -25.36 15.82 16.88
N LYS A 160 -25.65 15.19 18.03
CA LYS A 160 -26.76 14.23 18.16
C LYS A 160 -27.69 14.72 19.27
N GLU A 161 -28.99 14.73 19.00
CA GLU A 161 -30.03 15.14 19.97
C GLU A 161 -29.74 16.50 20.64
N GLY A 162 -29.25 17.48 19.87
CA GLY A 162 -28.97 18.82 20.38
C GLY A 162 -27.68 18.97 21.19
N ASN A 163 -26.91 17.90 21.39
CA ASN A 163 -25.62 17.90 22.09
C ASN A 163 -24.48 17.45 21.17
N VAL A 164 -23.24 17.90 21.43
CA VAL A 164 -22.03 17.35 20.80
C VAL A 164 -21.61 16.09 21.56
N PRO A 165 -21.82 14.86 21.04
CA PRO A 165 -21.43 13.66 21.75
C PRO A 165 -19.93 13.47 21.56
N LYS A 166 -19.12 13.88 22.52
CA LYS A 166 -17.80 13.26 22.72
C LYS A 166 -18.00 12.00 23.55
N SER A 167 -18.51 10.94 22.93
CA SER A 167 -18.55 9.61 23.54
C SER A 167 -17.56 8.67 22.86
N SER A 168 -17.11 7.64 23.58
CA SER A 168 -16.15 6.67 23.04
C SER A 168 -16.71 5.97 21.81
N ASP A 169 -15.85 5.67 20.84
CA ASP A 169 -16.21 4.96 19.62
C ASP A 169 -16.42 3.45 19.79
N GLN A 170 -16.78 3.00 21.00
CA GLN A 170 -17.14 1.62 21.23
C GLN A 170 -18.55 1.34 20.71
N ALA A 171 -18.63 0.63 19.59
CA ALA A 171 -19.81 -0.11 19.20
C ALA A 171 -19.58 -1.59 19.52
N ILE A 172 -20.30 -2.11 20.51
CA ILE A 172 -20.33 -3.55 20.80
C ILE A 172 -21.55 -4.10 20.08
N PHE A 173 -21.31 -4.75 18.94
CA PHE A 173 -22.35 -5.52 18.27
C PHE A 173 -22.32 -6.95 18.83
N ASN A 174 -23.35 -7.30 19.59
CA ASN A 174 -23.62 -8.69 19.92
C ASN A 174 -24.42 -9.29 18.77
N ILE A 175 -23.79 -10.17 17.98
CA ILE A 175 -24.50 -10.99 17.01
C ILE A 175 -25.30 -12.03 17.80
N ARG A 176 -26.55 -11.73 18.15
CA ARG A 176 -27.51 -12.74 18.60
C ARG A 176 -28.10 -13.40 17.35
N GLN A 177 -27.71 -14.64 17.07
CA GLN A 177 -28.28 -15.40 15.96
C GLN A 177 -29.74 -15.77 16.26
N GLN A 178 -30.66 -15.32 15.40
CA GLN A 178 -31.93 -16.02 15.18
C GLN A 178 -31.69 -17.03 14.05
N GLY A 179 -31.54 -18.32 14.39
CA GLY A 179 -31.47 -19.43 13.42
C GLY A 179 -30.34 -20.44 13.66
N ASN A 180 -30.62 -21.73 13.43
CA ASN A 180 -29.74 -22.90 13.60
C ASN A 180 -28.50 -22.90 12.67
N VAL A 181 -27.53 -22.02 12.88
CA VAL A 181 -26.18 -22.19 12.30
C VAL A 181 -25.20 -22.43 13.44
N ASN A 182 -24.96 -23.71 13.76
CA ASN A 182 -23.89 -24.11 14.68
C ASN A 182 -22.54 -23.74 14.03
N ILE A 183 -22.03 -22.54 14.30
CA ILE A 183 -20.65 -22.17 13.98
C ILE A 183 -19.76 -23.00 14.91
N ASP A 184 -18.98 -23.93 14.37
CA ASP A 184 -17.98 -24.65 15.16
C ASP A 184 -16.91 -23.63 15.61
N PRO A 185 -16.75 -23.35 16.92
CA PRO A 185 -15.74 -22.40 17.39
C PRO A 185 -14.31 -22.86 17.07
N ARG A 186 -14.12 -24.10 16.63
CA ARG A 186 -12.85 -24.66 16.16
C ARG A 186 -12.61 -24.43 14.66
N ASP A 187 -13.52 -23.76 13.98
CA ASP A 187 -13.41 -23.29 12.59
C ASP A 187 -13.24 -21.76 12.56
N GLU A 188 -11.99 -21.33 12.50
CA GLU A 188 -11.65 -19.91 12.41
C GLU A 188 -12.17 -19.28 11.11
N VAL A 189 -12.34 -20.04 10.02
CA VAL A 189 -12.81 -19.51 8.73
C VAL A 189 -14.27 -19.09 8.83
N GLN A 190 -15.13 -19.95 9.40
CA GLN A 190 -16.53 -19.61 9.63
C GLN A 190 -16.68 -18.44 10.59
N THR A 191 -15.94 -18.47 11.71
CA THR A 191 -15.95 -17.40 12.70
C THR A 191 -15.54 -16.05 12.09
N PHE A 192 -14.48 -16.07 11.29
CA PHE A 192 -13.98 -14.88 10.60
C PHE A 192 -14.97 -14.31 9.58
N ARG A 193 -15.69 -15.17 8.85
CA ARG A 193 -16.73 -14.74 7.89
C ARG A 193 -17.95 -14.17 8.61
N ALA A 194 -18.37 -14.79 9.72
CA ALA A 194 -19.58 -14.39 10.44
C ALA A 194 -19.41 -13.07 11.22
N GLY A 195 -18.20 -12.78 11.72
CA GLY A 195 -17.94 -11.62 12.58
C GLY A 195 -17.46 -10.35 11.88
N ARG A 196 -17.28 -10.35 10.55
CA ARG A 196 -16.55 -9.27 9.87
C ARG A 196 -17.47 -8.34 9.07
N TYR A 197 -17.44 -7.07 9.44
CA TYR A 197 -17.85 -5.96 8.57
C TYR A 197 -16.62 -5.41 7.85
N VAL A 198 -16.70 -5.24 6.53
CA VAL A 198 -15.67 -4.60 5.71
C VAL A 198 -16.33 -3.46 4.97
N SER A 199 -15.86 -2.23 5.20
CA SER A 199 -16.39 -1.06 4.48
C SER A 199 -15.96 -1.08 3.01
N SER A 200 -16.69 -0.41 2.13
CA SER A 200 -16.35 -0.31 0.71
C SER A 200 -14.96 0.31 0.47
N ASN A 201 -14.55 1.27 1.31
CA ASN A 201 -13.20 1.84 1.28
C ASN A 201 -12.12 0.82 1.68
N GLU A 202 -12.35 0.06 2.75
CA GLU A 202 -11.43 -1.01 3.19
C GLU A 202 -11.33 -2.13 2.15
N ALA A 203 -12.45 -2.50 1.53
CA ALA A 203 -12.48 -3.48 0.45
C ALA A 203 -11.64 -3.01 -0.74
N THR A 204 -11.80 -1.75 -1.15
CA THR A 204 -11.02 -1.17 -2.25
C THR A 204 -9.52 -1.16 -1.95
N TRP A 205 -9.13 -0.78 -0.73
CA TRP A 205 -7.73 -0.84 -0.29
C TRP A 205 -7.13 -2.24 -0.43
N ARG A 206 -7.90 -3.27 -0.08
CA ARG A 206 -7.48 -4.68 -0.24
C ARG A 206 -7.41 -5.13 -1.69
N ILE A 207 -8.39 -4.76 -2.51
CA ILE A 207 -8.41 -5.08 -3.95
C ILE A 207 -7.17 -4.50 -4.64
N LEU A 208 -6.77 -3.29 -4.24
CA LEU A 208 -5.56 -2.63 -4.73
C LEU A 208 -4.25 -3.22 -4.16
N GLY A 209 -4.31 -4.23 -3.29
CA GLY A 209 -3.13 -4.87 -2.70
C GLY A 209 -2.32 -3.95 -1.78
N LEU A 210 -2.93 -2.88 -1.26
CA LEU A 210 -2.20 -1.89 -0.46
C LEU A 210 -1.92 -2.41 0.96
N PRO A 211 -0.70 -2.24 1.50
CA PRO A 211 -0.35 -2.75 2.82
C PRO A 211 -1.01 -1.93 3.93
N LEU A 212 -1.59 -2.61 4.93
CA LEU A 212 -2.20 -1.98 6.11
C LEU A 212 -1.18 -1.47 7.12
N HIS A 213 0.02 -2.04 7.11
CA HIS A 213 1.07 -1.72 8.05
C HIS A 213 2.39 -1.53 7.33
N GLU A 214 3.20 -0.64 7.87
CA GLU A 214 4.59 -0.48 7.46
C GLU A 214 5.42 -0.16 8.68
N ARG A 215 6.69 -0.54 8.64
CA ARG A 215 7.55 -0.46 9.81
C ARG A 215 9.02 -0.52 9.43
N HIS A 216 9.83 0.16 10.22
CA HIS A 216 11.27 0.15 10.10
C HIS A 216 11.90 0.20 11.49
N PRO A 217 12.83 -0.71 11.83
CA PRO A 217 13.38 -1.77 10.99
C PRO A 217 12.48 -3.01 10.88
N THR A 218 12.64 -3.81 9.81
CA THR A 218 11.83 -5.02 9.61
C THR A 218 11.98 -6.01 10.77
N VAL A 219 10.86 -6.53 11.28
CA VAL A 219 10.83 -7.60 12.28
C VAL A 219 10.66 -8.95 11.59
N ILE A 220 11.42 -9.94 12.04
CA ILE A 220 11.39 -11.32 11.57
C ILE A 220 11.12 -12.24 12.75
N HIS A 221 10.12 -13.10 12.60
CA HIS A 221 9.78 -14.10 13.62
C HIS A 221 10.68 -15.33 13.50
N LEU A 222 11.39 -15.63 14.59
CA LEU A 222 12.23 -16.81 14.71
C LEU A 222 11.48 -17.91 15.45
N ALA A 223 11.38 -19.07 14.85
CA ALA A 223 10.75 -20.23 15.46
C ALA A 223 11.62 -20.71 16.61
N VAL A 224 10.99 -21.04 17.74
CA VAL A 224 11.63 -21.72 18.88
C VAL A 224 10.72 -22.85 19.30
N HIS A 225 11.26 -24.06 19.35
CA HIS A 225 10.54 -25.27 19.72
C HIS A 225 11.53 -26.34 20.17
N LEU A 226 11.02 -27.34 20.89
CA LEU A 226 11.78 -28.54 21.25
C LEU A 226 11.96 -29.46 20.02
N PRO A 227 12.87 -30.45 20.07
CA PRO A 227 12.99 -31.48 19.05
C PRO A 227 11.63 -32.14 18.79
N ASN A 228 11.22 -32.23 17.52
CA ASN A 228 9.92 -32.74 17.07
C ASN A 228 8.69 -31.95 17.58
N GLY A 229 8.92 -30.77 18.17
CA GLY A 229 7.89 -29.85 18.64
C GLY A 229 7.54 -28.75 17.64
N GLU A 230 8.00 -28.86 16.39
CA GLU A 230 7.67 -27.89 15.35
C GLU A 230 6.17 -27.83 15.07
N ARG A 231 5.66 -26.61 14.90
CA ARG A 231 4.28 -26.42 14.46
C ARG A 231 4.19 -26.64 12.96
N ILE A 232 3.45 -27.67 12.56
CA ILE A 232 3.23 -28.02 11.15
C ILE A 232 1.79 -27.68 10.76
N TYR A 233 1.64 -26.88 9.70
CA TYR A 233 0.36 -26.64 9.05
C TYR A 233 0.19 -27.62 7.89
N PHE A 234 -0.99 -28.25 7.82
CA PHE A 234 -1.33 -29.23 6.80
C PHE A 234 -2.79 -29.07 6.35
N THR A 235 -3.07 -29.61 5.18
CA THR A 235 -4.41 -29.85 4.64
C THR A 235 -4.63 -31.37 4.61
N GLU A 236 -5.88 -31.80 4.38
CA GLU A 236 -6.19 -33.22 4.24
C GLU A 236 -5.32 -33.90 3.17
N ASN A 237 -5.04 -33.18 2.08
CA ASN A 237 -4.28 -33.69 0.94
C ASN A 237 -2.77 -33.82 1.21
N ASN A 238 -2.19 -33.00 2.09
CA ASN A 238 -0.73 -32.99 2.32
C ASN A 238 -0.31 -33.49 3.70
N PHE A 239 -1.25 -33.91 4.55
CA PHE A 239 -0.97 -34.36 5.91
C PHE A 239 0.11 -35.44 5.97
N ARG A 240 -0.03 -36.50 5.16
CA ARG A 240 0.92 -37.63 5.15
C ARG A 240 2.33 -37.19 4.77
N GLU A 241 2.46 -36.37 3.73
CA GLU A 241 3.73 -35.81 3.27
C GLU A 241 4.38 -34.93 4.35
N ARG A 242 3.59 -34.03 4.97
CA ARG A 242 4.07 -33.10 6.00
C ARG A 242 4.49 -33.80 7.29
N MET A 243 3.86 -34.93 7.62
CA MET A 243 4.25 -35.78 8.75
C MET A 243 5.52 -36.57 8.46
N ALA A 244 5.69 -37.07 7.24
CA ALA A 244 6.89 -37.81 6.84
C ALA A 244 8.10 -36.88 6.66
N THR A 245 7.89 -35.65 6.19
CA THR A 245 8.95 -34.66 5.96
C THR A 245 8.50 -33.29 6.46
N PRO A 246 8.72 -33.00 7.76
CA PRO A 246 8.41 -31.70 8.35
C PRO A 246 9.11 -30.54 7.61
N PRO A 247 8.42 -29.42 7.37
CA PRO A 247 9.04 -28.24 6.77
C PRO A 247 10.16 -27.67 7.64
N LYS A 248 11.30 -27.32 7.02
CA LYS A 248 12.38 -26.60 7.72
C LYS A 248 11.86 -25.31 8.35
N THR A 249 11.98 -25.20 9.67
CA THR A 249 11.71 -23.98 10.43
C THR A 249 12.92 -23.06 10.34
N THR A 250 12.81 -21.81 10.81
CA THR A 250 13.98 -20.91 10.90
C THR A 250 15.06 -21.48 11.83
N LEU A 251 14.66 -22.26 12.83
CA LEU A 251 15.56 -22.87 13.82
C LEU A 251 16.29 -24.08 13.22
N THR A 252 15.56 -25.02 12.64
CA THR A 252 16.18 -26.22 12.06
C THR A 252 17.03 -25.86 10.84
N ALA A 253 16.59 -24.88 10.04
CA ALA A 253 17.41 -24.31 8.97
C ALA A 253 18.69 -23.64 9.52
N PHE A 254 18.64 -22.98 10.68
CA PHE A 254 19.83 -22.39 11.31
C PHE A 254 20.81 -23.47 11.77
N PHE A 255 20.34 -24.53 12.42
CA PHE A 255 21.21 -25.65 12.81
C PHE A 255 21.89 -26.31 11.62
N GLN A 256 21.15 -26.54 10.53
CA GLN A 256 21.73 -27.05 9.30
C GLN A 256 22.75 -26.06 8.71
N HIS A 257 22.44 -24.77 8.69
CA HIS A 257 23.33 -23.75 8.18
C HIS A 257 24.64 -23.66 8.98
N CYS A 258 24.56 -23.77 10.30
CA CYS A 258 25.72 -23.84 11.18
C CYS A 258 26.62 -25.03 10.86
N GLN A 259 26.14 -26.13 10.30
CA GLN A 259 27.05 -27.24 9.92
C GLN A 259 28.03 -26.84 8.84
N ASN A 260 27.62 -25.94 7.93
CA ASN A 260 28.35 -25.58 6.72
C ASN A 260 29.02 -24.19 6.78
N ASP A 261 28.59 -23.30 7.67
CA ASP A 261 29.13 -21.94 7.80
C ASP A 261 29.75 -21.72 9.20
N ALA A 262 31.08 -21.53 9.24
CA ALA A 262 31.81 -21.33 10.49
C ALA A 262 31.48 -20.00 11.20
N PHE A 263 31.12 -18.95 10.45
CA PHE A 263 30.70 -17.68 11.04
C PHE A 263 29.31 -17.80 11.66
N ALA A 264 28.38 -18.50 11.00
CA ALA A 264 27.04 -18.74 11.56
C ALA A 264 27.11 -19.44 12.94
N LYS A 265 28.07 -20.36 13.14
CA LYS A 265 28.29 -21.03 14.45
C LYS A 265 28.65 -20.06 15.58
N THR A 266 29.21 -18.90 15.26
CA THR A 266 29.59 -17.89 16.27
C THR A 266 28.43 -17.01 16.72
N LEU A 267 27.30 -17.06 16.02
CA LEU A 267 26.15 -16.19 16.27
C LEU A 267 25.16 -16.82 17.24
N LEU A 268 24.58 -15.97 18.10
CA LEU A 268 23.33 -16.32 18.77
C LEU A 268 22.21 -16.39 17.72
N TYR A 269 21.26 -17.29 17.91
CA TYR A 269 20.15 -17.46 16.97
C TYR A 269 19.36 -16.16 16.72
N VAL A 270 19.21 -15.32 17.75
CA VAL A 270 18.56 -14.01 17.68
C VAL A 270 19.34 -12.98 16.84
N ASP A 271 20.65 -13.17 16.65
CA ASP A 271 21.51 -12.29 15.86
C ASP A 271 21.60 -12.72 14.38
N VAL A 272 21.18 -13.94 14.05
CA VAL A 272 21.22 -14.47 12.68
C VAL A 272 20.56 -13.53 11.67
N PRO A 273 19.37 -12.94 11.93
CA PRO A 273 18.73 -12.04 10.98
C PRO A 273 19.51 -10.76 10.67
N ARG A 274 20.50 -10.38 11.50
CA ARG A 274 21.38 -9.22 11.24
C ARG A 274 22.36 -9.49 10.11
N TYR A 275 22.80 -10.74 9.95
CA TYR A 275 23.84 -11.14 9.00
C TYR A 275 23.31 -12.01 7.86
N TYR A 276 22.16 -12.65 8.05
CA TYR A 276 21.56 -13.57 7.09
C TYR A 276 20.11 -13.16 6.78
N THR A 277 19.69 -13.43 5.55
CA THR A 277 18.30 -13.34 5.11
C THR A 277 17.78 -14.74 4.81
N ARG A 278 16.47 -14.94 4.91
CA ARG A 278 15.85 -16.24 4.62
C ARG A 278 15.47 -16.31 3.15
N ASN A 279 16.02 -17.28 2.44
CA ASN A 279 15.48 -17.69 1.14
C ASN A 279 14.19 -18.46 1.40
N VAL A 280 13.04 -17.89 1.02
CA VAL A 280 11.73 -18.47 1.32
C VAL A 280 11.48 -19.76 0.50
N SER A 281 11.92 -19.78 -0.76
CA SER A 281 11.74 -20.92 -1.67
C SER A 281 12.56 -22.13 -1.23
N LEU A 282 13.85 -21.91 -0.91
CA LEU A 282 14.75 -22.97 -0.46
C LEU A 282 14.63 -23.27 1.03
N LYS A 283 13.99 -22.38 1.80
CA LYS A 283 13.90 -22.40 3.27
C LYS A 283 15.27 -22.43 3.95
N GLU A 284 16.22 -21.68 3.40
CA GLU A 284 17.62 -21.66 3.84
C GLU A 284 18.09 -20.25 4.18
N TRP A 285 19.11 -20.17 5.03
CA TRP A 285 19.77 -18.92 5.37
C TRP A 285 20.81 -18.57 4.30
N LYS A 286 20.76 -17.33 3.80
CA LYS A 286 21.72 -16.79 2.86
C LYS A 286 22.37 -15.55 3.47
N ARG A 287 23.69 -15.43 3.36
CA ARG A 287 24.42 -14.23 3.82
C ARG A 287 23.79 -12.99 3.21
N ARG A 288 23.52 -11.96 4.03
CA ARG A 288 23.10 -10.66 3.53
C ARG A 288 24.23 -10.08 2.69
N VAL A 289 23.85 -9.55 1.54
CA VAL A 289 24.74 -8.80 0.67
C VAL A 289 24.22 -7.37 0.68
N GLN A 290 25.08 -6.41 1.06
CA GLN A 290 24.79 -5.01 0.82
C GLN A 290 25.17 -4.71 -0.63
N GLY A 291 24.25 -4.12 -1.39
CA GLY A 291 24.57 -3.63 -2.73
C GLY A 291 25.62 -2.53 -2.65
N THR A 292 26.61 -2.58 -3.51
CA THR A 292 27.54 -1.46 -3.74
C THR A 292 26.92 -0.50 -4.74
N HIS A 293 27.10 0.80 -4.55
CA HIS A 293 26.75 1.78 -5.57
C HIS A 293 27.54 1.45 -6.85
N VAL A 294 26.83 1.15 -7.94
CA VAL A 294 27.47 0.88 -9.23
C VAL A 294 27.39 2.14 -10.06
N ASN A 295 28.55 2.74 -10.36
CA ASN A 295 28.62 3.90 -11.25
C ASN A 295 28.29 3.47 -12.69
N GLY A 296 27.55 4.30 -13.43
CA GLY A 296 27.22 4.05 -14.84
C GLY A 296 26.14 3.00 -15.10
N TRP A 297 25.48 2.50 -14.04
CA TRP A 297 24.39 1.53 -14.11
C TRP A 297 24.57 0.41 -15.17
N PRO A 298 25.66 -0.36 -15.15
CA PRO A 298 25.92 -1.38 -16.18
C PRO A 298 24.98 -2.58 -16.05
N VAL A 299 24.38 -2.99 -17.17
CA VAL A 299 23.59 -4.24 -17.32
C VAL A 299 24.10 -4.98 -18.56
N ASP A 300 24.47 -6.25 -18.40
CA ASP A 300 24.98 -7.10 -19.48
C ASP A 300 26.14 -6.50 -20.30
N GLY A 301 27.00 -5.70 -19.64
CA GLY A 301 28.15 -5.05 -20.28
C GLY A 301 27.82 -3.74 -21.00
N GLN A 302 26.57 -3.27 -20.96
CA GLN A 302 26.14 -1.97 -21.46
C GLN A 302 25.94 -1.00 -20.30
N GLU A 303 26.56 0.19 -20.37
CA GLU A 303 26.30 1.28 -19.43
C GLU A 303 25.04 2.06 -19.80
N PHE A 304 24.31 2.49 -18.79
CA PHE A 304 23.08 3.27 -18.94
C PHE A 304 23.21 4.58 -18.17
N GLU A 305 22.70 5.67 -18.72
CA GLU A 305 22.81 7.00 -18.11
C GLU A 305 21.95 7.13 -16.86
N THR A 306 20.85 6.36 -16.79
CA THR A 306 19.91 6.45 -15.68
C THR A 306 19.52 5.08 -15.14
N PHE A 307 19.26 5.03 -13.83
CA PHE A 307 18.71 3.84 -13.17
C PHE A 307 17.38 3.40 -13.78
N ARG A 308 16.60 4.34 -14.34
CA ARG A 308 15.35 4.04 -15.04
C ARG A 308 15.58 3.16 -16.27
N GLN A 309 16.54 3.52 -17.14
CA GLN A 309 16.89 2.73 -18.33
C GLN A 309 17.37 1.32 -17.97
N VAL A 310 18.06 1.17 -16.84
CA VAL A 310 18.43 -0.14 -16.29
C VAL A 310 17.22 -0.96 -15.90
N CYS A 311 16.28 -0.36 -15.17
CA CYS A 311 15.05 -1.05 -14.78
C CYS A 311 14.21 -1.43 -16.01
N GLU A 312 14.17 -0.61 -17.06
CA GLU A 312 13.56 -0.94 -18.36
C GLU A 312 14.27 -2.15 -19.00
N LYS A 313 15.60 -2.11 -19.10
CA LYS A 313 16.40 -3.21 -19.69
C LYS A 313 16.23 -4.54 -18.94
N LEU A 314 16.10 -4.49 -17.62
CA LEU A 314 15.90 -5.65 -16.76
C LEU A 314 14.44 -6.13 -16.69
N GLY A 315 13.51 -5.45 -17.38
CA GLY A 315 12.08 -5.78 -17.32
C GLY A 315 11.48 -5.59 -15.92
N LEU A 316 12.04 -4.67 -15.13
CA LEU A 316 11.59 -4.35 -13.76
C LEU A 316 10.55 -3.22 -13.74
N LEU A 317 10.35 -2.52 -14.86
CA LEU A 317 9.24 -1.59 -15.06
C LEU A 317 8.17 -2.26 -15.92
N GLU A 318 6.92 -1.87 -15.70
CA GLU A 318 5.85 -2.17 -16.66
C GLU A 318 6.24 -1.54 -18.00
N ASP A 319 6.29 -2.36 -19.05
CA ASP A 319 6.60 -1.94 -20.41
C ASP A 319 5.33 -1.87 -21.26
N ASP A 320 5.41 -1.16 -22.38
CA ASP A 320 4.27 -1.01 -23.28
C ASP A 320 4.10 -2.21 -24.23
N ASN A 321 4.82 -3.34 -24.03
CA ASN A 321 4.79 -4.47 -24.95
C ASN A 321 3.40 -5.09 -25.06
N HIS A 322 2.63 -5.11 -23.98
CA HIS A 322 1.25 -5.61 -24.01
C HIS A 322 0.33 -4.68 -24.81
N TRP A 323 0.56 -3.37 -24.75
CA TRP A 323 -0.18 -2.38 -25.54
C TRP A 323 0.22 -2.39 -27.00
N ASP A 324 1.50 -2.62 -27.27
CA ASP A 324 2.06 -2.81 -28.61
C ASP A 324 1.43 -4.03 -29.30
N ALA A 325 1.42 -5.19 -28.63
CA ALA A 325 0.75 -6.40 -29.12
C ALA A 325 -0.76 -6.18 -29.33
N THR A 326 -1.42 -5.47 -28.40
CA THR A 326 -2.85 -5.13 -28.52
C THR A 326 -3.12 -4.26 -29.76
N MET A 327 -2.28 -3.27 -30.02
CA MET A 327 -2.37 -2.41 -31.19
C MET A 327 -2.05 -3.18 -32.49
N GLU A 328 -1.05 -4.05 -32.46
CA GLU A 328 -0.67 -4.90 -33.60
C GLU A 328 -1.81 -5.85 -34.02
N GLU A 329 -2.47 -6.50 -33.06
CA GLU A 329 -3.66 -7.32 -33.34
C GLU A 329 -4.84 -6.48 -33.86
N ALA A 330 -5.05 -5.29 -33.30
CA ALA A 330 -6.14 -4.41 -33.72
C ALA A 330 -5.95 -3.94 -35.18
N VAL A 331 -4.72 -3.63 -35.59
CA VAL A 331 -4.40 -3.23 -36.97
C VAL A 331 -4.77 -4.31 -37.98
N LEU A 332 -4.69 -5.59 -37.61
CA LEU A 332 -5.03 -6.70 -38.51
C LEU A 332 -6.54 -6.91 -38.71
N CYS A 333 -7.39 -6.46 -37.78
CA CYS A 333 -8.80 -6.86 -37.76
C CYS A 333 -9.83 -5.75 -37.49
N ARG A 334 -9.40 -4.49 -37.32
CA ARG A 334 -10.27 -3.35 -37.00
C ARG A 334 -10.14 -2.22 -38.01
N SER A 335 -11.16 -1.37 -38.07
CA SER A 335 -11.11 -0.18 -38.92
C SER A 335 -10.25 0.93 -38.27
N PRO A 336 -9.65 1.83 -39.06
CA PRO A 336 -8.87 2.95 -38.54
C PRO A 336 -9.57 3.80 -37.47
N SER A 337 -10.90 3.96 -37.55
CA SER A 337 -11.69 4.64 -36.51
C SER A 337 -11.71 3.90 -35.18
N GLN A 338 -11.82 2.57 -35.22
CA GLN A 338 -11.82 1.72 -34.02
C GLN A 338 -10.41 1.64 -33.42
N ILE A 339 -9.36 1.65 -34.26
CA ILE A 339 -7.97 1.69 -33.80
C ILE A 339 -7.68 3.03 -33.10
N ARG A 340 -8.22 4.16 -33.60
CA ARG A 340 -8.13 5.47 -32.91
C ARG A 340 -8.85 5.47 -31.56
N GLU A 341 -10.03 4.86 -31.47
CA GLU A 341 -10.77 4.73 -30.21
C GLU A 341 -9.99 3.88 -29.20
N LEU A 342 -9.45 2.74 -29.63
CA LEU A 342 -8.59 1.90 -28.81
C LEU A 342 -7.36 2.66 -28.31
N PHE A 343 -6.66 3.39 -29.19
CA PHE A 343 -5.52 4.21 -28.83
C PHE A 343 -5.88 5.29 -27.79
N ALA A 344 -7.05 5.93 -27.93
CA ALA A 344 -7.54 6.90 -26.96
C ALA A 344 -7.85 6.24 -25.60
N ILE A 345 -8.44 5.05 -25.58
CA ILE A 345 -8.67 4.28 -24.35
C ILE A 345 -7.33 3.97 -23.68
N LEU A 346 -6.35 3.46 -24.42
CA LEU A 346 -5.02 3.13 -23.88
C LEU A 346 -4.34 4.36 -23.23
N ILE A 347 -4.40 5.53 -23.86
CA ILE A 347 -3.89 6.78 -23.27
C ILE A 347 -4.67 7.18 -22.02
N CYS A 348 -5.99 7.10 -22.05
CA CYS A 348 -6.82 7.61 -20.96
C CYS A 348 -6.85 6.70 -19.74
N THR A 349 -6.72 5.38 -19.91
CA THR A 349 -7.02 4.42 -18.85
C THR A 349 -5.87 3.51 -18.47
N CYS A 350 -4.89 3.29 -19.35
CA CYS A 350 -3.90 2.22 -19.17
C CYS A 350 -2.54 2.70 -18.68
N GLY A 351 -2.32 4.01 -18.52
CA GLY A 351 -1.08 4.54 -17.96
C GLY A 351 0.15 4.23 -18.80
N LEU A 352 0.05 4.40 -20.13
CA LEU A 352 1.13 4.16 -21.10
C LEU A 352 2.45 4.81 -20.66
N PHE A 353 3.53 4.04 -20.75
CA PHE A 353 4.85 4.49 -20.35
C PHE A 353 5.48 5.43 -21.39
N ASN A 354 5.28 5.15 -22.68
CA ASN A 354 5.74 5.94 -23.81
C ASN A 354 4.68 6.04 -24.93
N PRO A 355 3.61 6.84 -24.72
CA PRO A 355 2.53 6.99 -25.69
C PRO A 355 2.99 7.58 -27.03
N LEU A 356 4.10 8.34 -27.06
CA LEU A 356 4.65 8.93 -28.27
C LEU A 356 5.26 7.87 -29.19
N GLN A 357 5.99 6.91 -28.62
CA GLN A 357 6.54 5.78 -29.38
C GLN A 357 5.43 4.90 -29.98
N LEU A 358 4.37 4.65 -29.21
CA LEU A 358 3.20 3.90 -29.69
C LEU A 358 2.47 4.67 -30.80
N TRP A 359 2.29 5.98 -30.66
CA TRP A 359 1.77 6.85 -31.72
C TRP A 359 2.60 6.76 -32.99
N ASP A 360 3.93 6.96 -32.89
CA ASP A 360 4.80 6.98 -34.05
C ASP A 360 4.82 5.67 -34.81
N LYS A 361 4.66 4.54 -34.12
CA LYS A 361 4.56 3.21 -34.73
C LYS A 361 3.25 3.01 -35.48
N TYR A 362 2.12 3.44 -34.93
CA TYR A 362 0.79 3.13 -35.47
C TYR A 362 0.08 4.29 -36.19
N LYS A 363 0.67 5.49 -36.26
CA LYS A 363 0.05 6.69 -36.85
C LYS A 363 -0.45 6.51 -38.30
N VAL A 364 0.21 5.66 -39.09
CA VAL A 364 -0.21 5.37 -40.48
C VAL A 364 -1.52 4.58 -40.48
N ALA A 365 -1.60 3.48 -39.73
CA ALA A 365 -2.83 2.69 -39.59
C ALA A 365 -3.97 3.51 -38.94
N LEU A 366 -3.63 4.38 -38.00
CA LEU A 366 -4.56 5.31 -37.36
C LEU A 366 -5.10 6.39 -38.29
N SER A 367 -4.50 6.63 -39.46
CA SER A 367 -4.87 7.72 -40.38
C SER A 367 -5.27 7.26 -41.78
N GLU A 368 -5.25 5.96 -42.05
CA GLU A 368 -5.54 5.37 -43.36
C GLU A 368 -6.90 5.82 -43.93
N ASP A 369 -7.97 5.78 -43.13
CA ASP A 369 -9.30 6.21 -43.60
C ASP A 369 -9.41 7.73 -43.79
N ILE A 370 -8.57 8.52 -43.14
CA ILE A 370 -8.53 9.98 -43.30
C ILE A 370 -7.90 10.30 -44.66
N LEU A 371 -6.81 9.62 -45.02
CA LEU A 371 -6.16 9.77 -46.33
C LEU A 371 -7.13 9.45 -47.48
N HIS A 372 -7.90 8.35 -47.38
CA HIS A 372 -8.90 8.01 -48.39
C HIS A 372 -10.10 8.96 -48.44
N ARG A 373 -10.45 9.63 -47.33
CA ARG A 373 -11.49 10.67 -47.34
C ARG A 373 -11.01 11.93 -48.07
N PHE A 374 -9.75 12.31 -47.94
CA PHE A 374 -9.17 13.42 -48.70
C PHE A 374 -9.11 13.10 -50.21
N GLU A 375 -8.70 11.88 -50.59
CA GLU A 375 -8.70 11.46 -52.00
C GLU A 375 -10.10 11.43 -52.62
N LYS A 376 -11.13 11.04 -51.86
CA LYS A 376 -12.53 11.11 -52.32
C LYS A 376 -13.04 12.54 -52.50
N ILE A 377 -12.64 13.47 -51.64
CA ILE A 377 -13.05 14.88 -51.74
C ILE A 377 -12.43 15.54 -52.98
N ASP A 378 -11.18 15.21 -53.31
CA ASP A 378 -10.54 15.65 -54.56
C ASP A 378 -11.20 15.02 -55.80
N GLN A 379 -11.52 13.73 -55.78
CA GLN A 379 -12.22 13.08 -56.90
C GLN A 379 -13.61 13.68 -57.17
N VAL A 380 -14.38 13.98 -56.11
CA VAL A 380 -15.70 14.63 -56.24
C VAL A 380 -15.56 16.05 -56.78
N SER A 381 -14.49 16.76 -56.43
CA SER A 381 -14.21 18.09 -56.96
C SER A 381 -13.92 18.06 -58.46
N THR A 382 -13.20 17.04 -58.97
CA THR A 382 -13.00 16.85 -60.42
C THR A 382 -14.26 16.44 -61.20
N MET A 383 -15.22 15.73 -60.59
CA MET A 383 -16.48 15.35 -61.26
C MET A 383 -17.51 16.49 -61.35
N ILE A 384 -17.32 17.59 -60.61
CA ILE A 384 -18.21 18.77 -60.66
C ILE A 384 -17.77 19.77 -61.76
N TYR A 385 -16.59 19.60 -62.35
CA TYR A 385 -16.04 20.45 -63.42
C TYR A 385 -15.90 19.77 -64.80
N ALA A 386 -16.58 18.63 -65.02
CA ALA A 386 -16.76 17.99 -66.33
C ALA A 386 -18.26 17.94 -66.65
#